data_AF-A0A6N2WC05-F1
#
_entry.id   AF-A0A6N2WC05-F1
#
_cell.length_a   1.000
_cell.length_b   1.000
_cell.length_c   1.000
_cell.angle_alpha   90.00
_cell.angle_beta   90.00
_cell.angle_gamma   90.00
#
_symmetry.space_group_name_H-M   'P 1'
#
loop_
_entity.id
_entity.type
_entity.pdbx_description
1 polymer ?
#
loop_
_entity_poly.entity_id
_entity_poly.type
_entity_poly.pdbx_seq_one_letter_code
_entity_poly.pdbx_strand_id
1 'polypeptide(L)'
;MTKEELLKKVKSSLNITGNFQDETFTEYINEVLDFLRDAGVGESVLQGNSIAGVVTRGVSDLWNGSGELSPYFMQRATQLAYKLSDKENHDLCHVTDADIHQLTGEGG
;
A
#
# COMPACT_ATOMS: atom_id res chain seq x y z
N MET A 1 -0.06 9.40 6.94
CA MET A 1 -1.26 10.22 6.66
C MET A 1 -2.42 9.74 7.51
N THR A 2 -3.33 10.62 7.88
CA THR A 2 -4.57 10.23 8.58
C THR A 2 -5.61 9.67 7.59
N LYS A 3 -6.65 9.00 8.11
CA LYS A 3 -7.76 8.49 7.29
C LYS A 3 -8.52 9.63 6.62
N GLU A 4 -8.75 10.73 7.31
CA GLU A 4 -9.46 11.90 6.77
C GLU A 4 -8.66 12.57 5.63
N GLU A 5 -7.33 12.64 5.77
CA GLU A 5 -6.45 13.15 4.70
C GLU A 5 -6.50 12.26 3.46
N LEU A 6 -6.50 10.94 3.65
CA LEU A 6 -6.61 9.98 2.56
C LEU A 6 -7.97 10.09 1.86
N LEU A 7 -9.08 10.15 2.62
CA LEU A 7 -10.42 10.34 2.08
C LEU A 7 -10.52 11.62 1.23
N LYS A 8 -10.03 12.75 1.74
CA LYS A 8 -9.98 14.01 0.99
C LYS A 8 -9.18 13.88 -0.30
N LYS A 9 -8.03 13.19 -0.25
CA LYS A 9 -7.15 13.03 -1.40
C LYS A 9 -7.75 12.12 -2.47
N VAL A 10 -8.38 11.01 -2.07
CA VAL A 10 -9.10 10.10 -2.98
C VAL A 10 -10.23 10.84 -3.68
N LYS A 11 -11.10 11.52 -2.92
CA LYS A 11 -12.20 12.30 -3.49
C LYS A 11 -11.73 13.37 -4.46
N SER A 12 -10.73 14.15 -4.07
CA SER A 12 -10.13 15.17 -4.94
C SER A 12 -9.58 14.56 -6.23
N SER A 13 -8.97 13.37 -6.17
CA SER A 13 -8.39 12.70 -7.34
C SER A 13 -9.46 12.12 -8.28
N LEU A 14 -10.66 11.86 -7.77
CA LEU A 14 -11.83 11.41 -8.54
C LEU A 14 -12.75 12.56 -8.96
N ASN A 15 -12.35 13.82 -8.74
CA ASN A 15 -13.16 15.03 -8.97
C ASN A 15 -14.50 15.04 -8.19
N ILE A 16 -14.50 14.46 -6.99
CA ILE A 16 -15.68 14.39 -6.12
C ILE A 16 -15.62 15.51 -5.09
N THR A 17 -16.73 16.23 -4.94
CA THR A 17 -16.91 17.34 -4.01
C THR A 17 -18.09 17.09 -3.08
N GLY A 18 -18.24 17.90 -2.02
CA GLY A 18 -19.28 17.69 -1.00
C GLY A 18 -18.98 16.50 -0.09
N ASN A 19 -19.96 16.07 0.72
CA ASN A 19 -19.81 15.01 1.74
C ASN A 19 -20.85 13.89 1.65
N PHE A 20 -21.69 13.88 0.61
CA PHE A 20 -22.84 12.99 0.48
C PHE A 20 -22.50 11.48 0.49
N GLN A 21 -21.26 11.10 0.17
CA GLN A 21 -20.83 9.70 0.06
C GLN A 21 -19.55 9.41 0.86
N ASP A 22 -19.26 10.22 1.88
CA ASP A 22 -17.99 10.09 2.64
C ASP A 22 -17.88 8.73 3.34
N GLU A 23 -18.99 8.22 3.87
CA GLU A 23 -19.06 6.87 4.44
C GLU A 23 -18.79 5.81 3.37
N THR A 24 -19.45 5.91 2.21
CA THR A 24 -19.24 4.97 1.08
C THR A 24 -17.78 4.95 0.62
N PHE A 25 -17.16 6.11 0.44
CA PHE A 25 -15.74 6.17 0.04
C PHE A 25 -14.82 5.66 1.15
N THR A 26 -15.18 5.86 2.42
CA THR A 26 -14.41 5.32 3.54
C THR A 26 -14.41 3.80 3.51
N GLU A 27 -15.55 3.15 3.23
CA GLU A 27 -15.62 1.69 3.10
C GLU A 27 -14.75 1.17 1.94
N TYR A 28 -14.84 1.78 0.75
CA TYR A 28 -13.96 1.38 -0.37
C TYR A 28 -12.48 1.62 -0.10
N ILE A 29 -12.14 2.70 0.62
CA ILE A 29 -10.75 2.95 1.03
C ILE A 29 -10.28 1.85 1.99
N ASN A 30 -11.10 1.48 2.97
CA ASN A 30 -10.76 0.41 3.91
C ASN A 30 -10.56 -0.92 3.17
N GLU A 31 -11.48 -1.31 2.29
CA GLU A 31 -11.39 -2.52 1.49
C GLU A 31 -10.08 -2.57 0.67
N VAL A 32 -9.72 -1.46 0.02
CA VAL A 32 -8.47 -1.39 -0.76
C VAL A 32 -7.23 -1.45 0.13
N LEU A 33 -7.26 -0.83 1.31
CA LEU A 33 -6.15 -0.92 2.26
C LEU A 33 -6.00 -2.33 2.83
N ASP A 34 -7.10 -3.01 3.12
CA ASP A 34 -7.11 -4.38 3.62
C ASP A 34 -6.60 -5.34 2.54
N PHE A 35 -7.03 -5.19 1.29
CA PHE A 35 -6.46 -5.92 0.15
C PHE A 35 -4.94 -5.75 0.06
N LEU A 36 -4.43 -4.52 0.15
CA LEU A 36 -3.00 -4.26 0.06
C LEU A 36 -2.25 -4.87 1.25
N ARG A 37 -2.82 -4.81 2.45
CA ARG A 37 -2.23 -5.44 3.65
C ARG A 37 -2.15 -6.95 3.48
N ASP A 38 -3.23 -7.59 3.03
CA ASP A 38 -3.30 -9.03 2.82
C ASP A 38 -2.41 -9.50 1.65
N ALA A 39 -2.16 -8.62 0.68
CA ALA A 39 -1.18 -8.83 -0.38
C ALA A 39 0.28 -8.71 0.09
N GLY A 40 0.52 -8.36 1.36
CA GLY A 40 1.86 -8.27 1.96
C GLY A 40 2.50 -6.89 1.92
N VAL A 41 1.74 -5.82 1.63
CA VAL A 41 2.27 -4.45 1.73
C VAL A 41 2.50 -4.09 3.19
N GLY A 42 3.74 -3.74 3.54
CA GLY A 42 4.12 -3.38 4.90
C GLY A 42 3.40 -2.13 5.43
N GLU A 43 3.11 -2.13 6.73
CA GLU A 43 2.33 -1.06 7.39
C GLU A 43 2.99 0.33 7.26
N SER A 44 4.33 0.41 7.27
CA SER A 44 5.05 1.66 7.03
C SER A 44 4.80 2.24 5.63
N VAL A 45 4.57 1.38 4.64
CA VAL A 45 4.23 1.78 3.27
C VAL A 45 2.76 2.21 3.19
N LEU A 46 1.85 1.48 3.86
CA LEU A 46 0.43 1.81 3.94
C LEU A 46 0.17 3.16 4.63
N GLN A 47 0.96 3.52 5.64
CA GLN A 47 0.84 4.80 6.34
C GLN A 47 1.51 5.96 5.57
N GLY A 48 2.29 5.65 4.54
CA GLY A 48 3.07 6.58 3.74
C GLY A 48 2.23 7.39 2.74
N ASN A 49 2.69 8.61 2.43
CA ASN A 49 1.97 9.50 1.51
C ASN A 49 1.87 8.98 0.06
N SER A 50 2.75 8.04 -0.31
CA SER A 50 2.78 7.43 -1.64
C SER A 50 1.63 6.46 -1.90
N ILE A 51 0.90 6.01 -0.86
CA ILE A 51 -0.17 5.02 -1.02
C ILE A 51 -1.43 5.60 -1.68
N ALA A 52 -1.65 6.91 -1.56
CA ALA A 52 -2.90 7.54 -1.98
C ALA A 52 -3.25 7.28 -3.46
N GLY A 53 -2.24 7.18 -4.34
CA GLY A 53 -2.46 6.92 -5.76
C GLY A 53 -3.00 5.52 -6.06
N VAL A 54 -2.43 4.47 -5.44
CA VAL A 54 -2.93 3.10 -5.63
C VAL A 54 -4.30 2.92 -4.98
N VAL A 55 -4.52 3.54 -3.81
CA VAL A 55 -5.83 3.52 -3.14
C VAL A 55 -6.90 4.17 -4.01
N THR A 56 -6.59 5.35 -4.58
CA THR A 56 -7.51 6.03 -5.51
C THR A 56 -7.87 5.15 -6.71
N ARG A 57 -6.89 4.45 -7.29
CA ARG A 57 -7.15 3.53 -8.41
C ARG A 57 -8.05 2.37 -7.98
N GLY A 58 -7.77 1.73 -6.85
CA GLY A 58 -8.60 0.63 -6.32
C GLY A 58 -10.02 1.08 -6.02
N VAL A 59 -10.19 2.24 -5.38
CA VAL A 59 -11.52 2.83 -5.14
C VAL A 59 -12.24 3.10 -6.45
N SER A 60 -11.55 3.66 -7.46
CA SER A 60 -12.15 3.88 -8.78
C SER A 60 -12.51 2.58 -9.50
N ASP A 61 -11.76 1.51 -9.30
CA ASP A 61 -12.01 0.18 -9.87
C ASP A 61 -13.27 -0.44 -9.26
N LEU A 62 -13.39 -0.40 -7.94
CA LEU A 62 -14.51 -1.00 -7.20
C LEU A 62 -15.81 -0.17 -7.27
N TRP A 63 -15.72 1.15 -7.11
CA TRP A 63 -16.88 2.03 -7.06
C TRP A 63 -17.42 2.41 -8.45
N ASN A 64 -16.52 2.77 -9.37
CA ASN A 64 -16.88 3.34 -10.68
C ASN A 64 -16.60 2.39 -11.86
N GLY A 65 -15.96 1.25 -11.61
CA GLY A 65 -15.63 0.24 -12.62
C GLY A 65 -16.67 -0.87 -12.70
N SER A 66 -16.25 -2.04 -13.18
CA SER A 66 -17.06 -3.26 -13.24
C SER A 66 -17.20 -3.98 -11.90
N GLY A 67 -16.61 -3.44 -10.82
CA GLY A 67 -16.42 -4.14 -9.55
C GLY A 67 -15.17 -5.03 -9.51
N GLU A 68 -14.32 -4.98 -10.56
CA GLU A 68 -13.06 -5.74 -10.64
C GLU A 68 -11.85 -4.81 -10.51
N LEU A 69 -10.82 -5.28 -9.81
CA LEU A 69 -9.54 -4.57 -9.71
C LEU A 69 -8.78 -4.64 -11.03
N SER A 70 -8.31 -3.48 -11.50
CA SER A 70 -7.65 -3.36 -12.80
C SER A 70 -6.28 -4.05 -12.82
N PRO A 71 -5.78 -4.50 -14.00
CA PRO A 71 -4.42 -5.03 -14.13
C PRO A 71 -3.36 -4.03 -13.63
N TYR A 72 -3.59 -2.73 -13.82
CA TYR A 72 -2.70 -1.69 -13.32
C TYR A 72 -2.70 -1.62 -11.78
N PHE A 73 -3.86 -1.72 -11.13
CA PHE A 73 -3.93 -1.82 -9.68
C PHE A 73 -3.14 -3.03 -9.16
N MET A 74 -3.34 -4.21 -9.79
CA MET A 74 -2.62 -5.44 -9.42
C MET A 74 -1.10 -5.29 -9.58
N GLN A 75 -0.62 -4.68 -10.67
CA GLN A 75 0.82 -4.38 -10.84
C GLN A 75 1.37 -3.51 -9.71
N ARG A 76 0.62 -2.46 -9.32
CA ARG A 76 1.05 -1.54 -8.25
C ARG A 76 1.01 -2.20 -6.88
N ALA A 77 -0.02 -2.99 -6.59
CA ALA A 77 -0.12 -3.78 -5.36
C ALA A 77 1.10 -4.71 -5.22
N THR A 78 1.43 -5.45 -6.28
CA THR A 78 2.63 -6.31 -6.32
C THR A 78 3.91 -5.51 -6.07
N GLN A 79 4.13 -4.40 -6.77
CA GLN A 79 5.31 -3.56 -6.56
C GLN A 79 5.45 -3.06 -5.11
N LEU A 80 4.33 -2.75 -4.47
CA LEU A 80 4.31 -2.29 -3.07
C LEU A 80 4.56 -3.43 -2.09
N ALA A 81 4.10 -4.65 -2.39
CA ALA A 81 4.35 -5.82 -1.56
C ALA A 81 5.84 -6.18 -1.49
N TYR A 82 6.59 -5.93 -2.58
CA TYR A 82 8.05 -6.08 -2.61
C TYR A 82 8.81 -4.83 -2.17
N LYS A 83 8.12 -3.75 -1.80
CA LYS A 83 8.78 -2.52 -1.37
C LYS A 83 9.17 -2.64 0.10
N LEU A 84 10.46 -2.85 0.33
CA LEU A 84 11.06 -2.77 1.66
C LEU A 84 10.89 -1.37 2.24
N SER A 85 10.66 -1.29 3.55
CA SER A 85 10.73 -0.03 4.28
C SER A 85 12.15 0.54 4.22
N ASP A 86 12.29 1.86 4.42
CA ASP A 86 13.61 2.49 4.47
C ASP A 86 14.50 1.88 5.58
N LYS A 87 13.87 1.41 6.66
CA LYS A 87 14.56 0.70 7.75
C LYS A 87 15.05 -0.68 7.32
N GLU A 88 14.22 -1.49 6.66
CA GLU A 88 14.62 -2.82 6.17
C GLU A 88 15.69 -2.71 5.08
N ASN A 89 15.60 -1.71 4.19
CA ASN A 89 16.64 -1.41 3.21
C ASN A 89 17.97 -1.03 3.89
N HIS A 90 17.92 -0.25 4.98
CA HIS A 90 19.11 0.10 5.76
C HIS A 90 19.70 -1.11 6.48
N ASP A 91 18.87 -1.93 7.12
CA ASP A 91 19.30 -3.10 7.87
C ASP A 91 19.93 -4.15 6.92
N LEU A 92 19.42 -4.30 5.68
CA LEU A 92 20.03 -5.13 4.64
C LEU A 92 21.39 -4.62 4.14
N CYS A 93 21.65 -3.31 4.17
CA CYS A 93 22.95 -2.77 3.74
C CYS A 93 24.07 -3.01 4.76
N HIS A 94 23.73 -3.43 5.98
CA HIS A 94 24.67 -3.71 7.07
C HIS A 94 24.84 -5.20 7.36
N VAL A 95 24.21 -6.09 6.59
CA VAL A 95 24.49 -7.53 6.68
C VAL A 95 25.96 -7.73 6.34
N THR A 96 26.75 -8.17 7.32
CA THR A 96 28.18 -8.41 7.15
C THR A 96 28.44 -9.87 6.80
N ASP A 97 29.61 -10.17 6.22
CA ASP A 97 30.06 -11.55 5.97
C ASP A 97 30.07 -12.40 7.26
N ALA A 98 30.25 -11.78 8.43
CA ALA A 98 30.18 -12.43 9.72
C ALA A 98 28.75 -12.88 10.09
N ASP A 99 27.73 -12.10 9.71
CA ASP A 99 26.32 -12.44 9.92
C ASP A 99 25.90 -13.60 9.01
N ILE A 100 26.42 -13.64 7.78
CA ILE A 100 26.19 -14.74 6.81
C ILE A 100 26.85 -16.03 7.31
N HIS A 101 28.09 -15.97 7.80
CA HIS A 101 28.81 -17.14 8.33
C HIS A 101 28.14 -17.78 9.55
N GLN A 102 27.47 -17.00 10.41
CA GLN A 102 26.71 -17.56 11.53
C GLN A 102 25.43 -18.29 11.10
N LEU A 103 24.87 -17.94 9.93
CA LEU A 103 23.66 -18.57 9.40
C LEU A 103 23.95 -19.83 8.59
N THR A 104 25.13 -19.96 7.96
CA THR A 104 25.50 -21.14 7.17
C THR A 104 26.01 -22.31 8.01
N GLY A 105 26.26 -22.11 9.31
CA GLY A 105 26.77 -23.16 10.19
C GLY A 105 28.16 -23.67 9.81
N GLU A 106 28.85 -23.00 8.89
CA GLU A 106 30.24 -23.30 8.52
C GLU A 106 31.18 -22.64 9.54
N GLY A 107 31.16 -23.18 10.75
CA GLY A 107 32.11 -22.90 11.81
C GLY A 107 32.69 -24.21 12.32
N GLY A 108 33.81 -24.64 11.73
CA GLY A 108 34.57 -25.83 12.11
C GLY A 108 35.53 -26.29 11.03
#